data_AF-A0A151MVL6-F1
#
_entry.id   AF-A0A151MVL6-F1
#
_cell.length_a   1.000
_cell.length_b   1.000
_cell.length_c   1.000
_cell.angle_alpha   90.00
_cell.angle_beta   90.00
_cell.angle_gamma   90.00
#
_symmetry.space_group_name_H-M   'P 1'
#
loop_
_entity.id
_entity.type
_entity.pdbx_description
1 polymer ?
#
loop_
_entity_poly.entity_id
_entity_poly.type
_entity_poly.pdbx_seq_one_letter_code
_entity_poly.pdbx_strand_id
1 'polypeptide(L)'
;MSLFAVTFLLGILQPSSAQFPRVCATSESLLKKECCPLWDGDGSLCGELSNRGTCQDILLSHAPLGPQFPFSGVDDREDWPSVFYNRTCQCNANFMGFNCGECKFGFSGPNCNERRLQVRRNIFQITAREKNKFLAYLNLAKRTPSQDYVIATGTYAQMNNGSNPMFSNINVYDLFVWMHYYVSRDTLLGGSSIWRDIDFAHEAPGFLPWHRLFLLMWENEIQKLTGDENFTIPYWDWRDAEGCDICTDEYMGGRHPTNPNLLSPASFFSSWQVICSQSEEYNSQRALCNATNEGPILRNPGNHDKTRTPRLPSSAEVEFCLSLTQYESGSMDKLANFSFRNTLEGFADPRTAISNISQSSLHNALHIYMNGSMSQVQGSANDPIFILHHAFVDSIFEQWLRRHRPLQEVYPAANAPIGHNREYYMVPFIPLYRNGEFFTPSRELGYDYEYLADPVNFFQDYLMPYLEQARQIWAWLVGAAVVGGIIAALITGLIVRGCSKKRRTSEETQPLLLESEDYQSVSYQSNL
;
A
#
# COMPACT_ATOMS: atom_id res chain seq x y z
N MET A 1 -30.99 11.07 56.58
CA MET A 1 -30.76 12.03 55.48
C MET A 1 -29.25 12.16 55.34
N SER A 2 -28.57 11.23 54.68
CA SER A 2 -28.45 11.07 53.22
C SER A 2 -28.02 12.37 52.54
N LEU A 3 -26.73 12.48 52.19
CA LEU A 3 -26.33 12.51 50.77
C LEU A 3 -24.83 12.20 50.64
N PHE A 4 -24.56 11.09 49.96
CA PHE A 4 -23.29 10.72 49.37
C PHE A 4 -22.84 11.77 48.35
N ALA A 5 -21.57 12.15 48.38
CA ALA A 5 -20.89 12.74 47.23
C ALA A 5 -19.85 11.73 46.75
N VAL A 6 -20.25 10.96 45.72
CA VAL A 6 -19.42 10.01 44.99
C VAL A 6 -18.39 10.80 44.20
N THR A 7 -17.11 10.67 44.58
CA THR A 7 -15.99 11.07 43.74
C THR A 7 -15.92 10.12 42.54
N PHE A 8 -16.23 10.66 41.38
CA PHE A 8 -16.16 9.98 40.10
C PHE A 8 -14.69 9.74 39.75
N LEU A 9 -14.20 8.52 39.98
CA LEU A 9 -12.95 8.02 39.42
C LEU A 9 -13.15 7.87 37.91
N LEU A 10 -12.88 8.94 37.15
CA LEU A 10 -12.59 8.85 35.72
C LEU A 10 -11.23 8.16 35.57
N GLY A 11 -11.26 6.83 35.64
CA GLY A 11 -10.20 5.99 35.07
C GLY A 11 -10.20 6.19 33.56
N ILE A 12 -9.48 7.21 33.09
CA ILE A 12 -9.05 7.28 31.70
C ILE A 12 -7.99 6.19 31.57
N LEU A 13 -8.44 4.96 31.28
CA LEU A 13 -7.58 3.94 30.70
C LEU A 13 -7.06 4.53 29.39
N GLN A 14 -5.80 4.96 29.39
CA GLN A 14 -5.14 5.34 28.15
C GLN A 14 -5.00 4.08 27.31
N PRO A 15 -5.54 4.03 26.07
CA PRO A 15 -5.23 2.95 25.18
C PRO A 15 -3.83 3.20 24.61
N SER A 16 -2.84 2.44 25.07
CA SER A 16 -1.57 2.25 24.35
C SER A 16 -1.87 1.57 23.02
N SER A 17 -1.11 1.91 21.98
CA SER A 17 -1.30 1.47 20.57
C SER A 17 -0.44 0.15 20.30
N ALA A 18 -0.39 -0.59 19.13
CA ALA A 18 0.22 -1.97 18.83
C ALA A 18 0.27 -2.58 17.36
N GLN A 19 1.40 -2.98 16.70
CA GLN A 19 1.80 -3.48 15.32
C GLN A 19 1.49 -4.95 15.00
N PHE A 20 1.51 -5.92 15.91
CA PHE A 20 1.22 -5.80 17.32
C PHE A 20 -0.23 -5.53 17.64
N PRO A 21 -1.26 -5.94 16.86
CA PRO A 21 -2.62 -5.39 16.94
C PRO A 21 -2.92 -4.86 18.33
N ARG A 22 -3.15 -3.56 18.49
CA ARG A 22 -3.23 -2.84 19.79
C ARG A 22 -3.71 -3.67 20.97
N VAL A 23 -4.85 -4.32 20.76
CA VAL A 23 -5.56 -5.19 21.68
C VAL A 23 -4.73 -6.37 22.23
N CYS A 24 -3.72 -6.82 21.49
CA CYS A 24 -2.77 -7.87 21.83
C CYS A 24 -1.45 -7.35 22.44
N ALA A 25 -1.20 -6.04 22.45
CA ALA A 25 0.04 -5.43 22.94
C ALA A 25 0.02 -5.24 24.46
N THR A 26 -0.44 -6.26 25.18
CA THR A 26 -0.64 -6.23 26.63
C THR A 26 0.20 -7.31 27.29
N SER A 27 0.49 -7.12 28.58
CA SER A 27 1.21 -8.14 29.34
C SER A 27 0.43 -9.45 29.41
N GLU A 28 -0.90 -9.38 29.49
CA GLU A 28 -1.76 -10.56 29.52
C GLU A 28 -1.63 -11.37 28.23
N SER A 29 -1.77 -10.73 27.06
CA SER A 29 -1.66 -11.39 25.76
C SER A 29 -0.27 -11.97 25.50
N LEU A 30 0.78 -11.24 25.86
CA LEU A 30 2.16 -11.70 25.71
C LEU A 30 2.51 -12.87 26.64
N LEU A 31 2.09 -12.82 27.92
CA LEU A 31 2.30 -13.92 28.86
C LEU A 31 1.50 -15.17 28.49
N LYS A 32 0.29 -14.99 27.95
CA LYS A 32 -0.51 -16.10 27.40
C LYS A 32 0.02 -16.59 26.05
N LYS A 33 0.88 -15.81 25.38
CA LYS A 33 1.28 -16.01 23.99
C LYS A 33 0.09 -16.18 23.05
N GLU A 34 -0.96 -15.38 23.23
CA GLU A 34 -2.17 -15.42 22.42
C GLU A 34 -2.57 -14.02 21.94
N CYS A 35 -2.75 -13.88 20.63
CA CYS A 35 -3.32 -12.69 19.98
C CYS A 35 -4.56 -13.09 19.18
N CYS A 36 -5.67 -13.28 19.88
CA CYS A 36 -6.97 -13.63 19.31
C CYS A 36 -8.05 -12.64 19.75
N PRO A 37 -8.02 -11.40 19.25
CA PRO A 37 -8.94 -10.37 19.72
C PRO A 37 -10.39 -10.61 19.30
N LEU A 38 -11.29 -9.94 20.02
CA LEU A 38 -12.71 -9.92 19.69
C LEU A 38 -12.93 -9.19 18.37
N TRP A 39 -13.90 -9.67 17.58
CA TRP A 39 -14.44 -8.93 16.45
C TRP A 39 -15.68 -8.14 16.88
N ASP A 40 -15.68 -6.83 16.63
CA ASP A 40 -16.75 -5.92 17.07
C ASP A 40 -18.13 -6.27 16.48
N GLY A 41 -18.17 -6.98 15.34
CA GLY A 41 -19.42 -7.32 14.67
C GLY A 41 -20.30 -8.31 15.44
N ASP A 42 -19.70 -9.28 16.16
CA ASP A 42 -20.44 -10.28 16.94
C ASP A 42 -19.95 -10.46 18.38
N GLY A 43 -18.90 -9.75 18.77
CA GLY A 43 -18.32 -9.78 20.11
C GLY A 43 -17.63 -11.10 20.47
N SER A 44 -17.30 -11.95 19.49
CA SER A 44 -16.59 -13.21 19.70
C SER A 44 -15.12 -13.14 19.26
N LEU A 45 -14.28 -14.01 19.81
CA LEU A 45 -12.87 -14.09 19.44
C LEU A 45 -12.77 -14.48 17.97
N CYS A 46 -12.00 -13.71 17.19
CA CYS A 46 -11.80 -13.96 15.76
C CYS A 46 -13.10 -14.03 14.91
N GLY A 47 -14.22 -13.50 15.41
CA GLY A 47 -15.52 -13.59 14.74
C GLY A 47 -16.07 -15.02 14.60
N GLU A 48 -15.80 -15.88 15.58
CA GLU A 48 -16.24 -17.28 15.62
C GLU A 48 -17.76 -17.45 15.53
N LEU A 49 -18.55 -16.62 16.22
CA LEU A 49 -20.02 -16.72 16.20
C LEU A 49 -20.59 -16.46 14.80
N SER A 50 -19.90 -15.67 13.99
CA SER A 50 -20.23 -15.39 12.58
C SER A 50 -19.46 -16.25 11.60
N ASN A 51 -18.74 -17.28 12.08
CA ASN A 51 -17.93 -18.18 11.29
C ASN A 51 -16.84 -17.47 10.45
N ARG A 52 -16.38 -16.28 10.89
CA ARG A 52 -15.34 -15.51 10.19
C ARG A 52 -13.94 -16.06 10.44
N GLY A 53 -13.72 -16.67 11.59
CA GLY A 53 -12.45 -17.29 11.94
C GLY A 53 -12.49 -17.88 13.34
N THR A 54 -11.38 -18.49 13.74
CA THR A 54 -11.23 -19.07 15.07
C THR A 54 -9.81 -18.83 15.59
N CYS A 55 -9.66 -18.83 16.91
CA CYS A 55 -8.34 -18.76 17.54
C CYS A 55 -7.64 -20.12 17.47
N GLN A 56 -6.49 -20.20 16.81
CA GLN A 56 -5.78 -21.46 16.58
C GLN A 56 -4.29 -21.35 16.90
N ASP A 57 -3.66 -22.51 17.14
CA ASP A 57 -2.20 -22.61 17.29
C ASP A 57 -1.51 -22.31 15.96
N ILE A 58 -0.42 -21.58 16.03
CA ILE A 58 0.40 -21.23 14.88
C ILE A 58 1.20 -22.45 14.45
N LEU A 59 0.98 -22.90 13.21
CA LEU A 59 1.73 -23.99 12.60
C LEU A 59 2.96 -23.43 11.86
N LEU A 60 4.12 -23.56 12.51
CA LEU A 60 5.42 -23.18 11.95
C LEU A 60 5.93 -24.23 10.96
N SER A 61 6.70 -23.78 9.97
CA SER A 61 7.38 -24.69 9.05
C SER A 61 8.59 -25.32 9.72
N HIS A 62 8.78 -26.63 9.53
CA HIS A 62 9.99 -27.35 9.97
C HIS A 62 10.99 -27.57 8.83
N ALA A 63 10.79 -26.91 7.69
CA ALA A 63 11.72 -26.98 6.57
C ALA A 63 13.10 -26.43 6.98
N PRO A 64 14.22 -27.08 6.60
CA PRO A 64 15.55 -26.59 6.96
C PRO A 64 15.79 -25.19 6.40
N LEU A 65 16.57 -24.39 7.13
CA LEU A 65 17.01 -23.05 6.75
C LEU A 65 18.38 -23.10 6.07
N GLY A 66 18.70 -22.09 5.27
CA GLY A 66 20.02 -21.91 4.69
C GLY A 66 21.11 -21.64 5.75
N PRO A 67 22.39 -21.85 5.42
CA PRO A 67 23.50 -21.75 6.38
C PRO A 67 23.90 -20.31 6.75
N GLN A 68 23.27 -19.29 6.15
CA GLN A 68 23.66 -17.88 6.28
C GLN A 68 23.50 -17.34 7.71
N PHE A 69 22.57 -17.88 8.49
CA PHE A 69 22.35 -17.50 9.88
C PHE A 69 22.66 -18.68 10.83
N PRO A 70 23.84 -18.71 11.46
CA PRO A 70 24.31 -19.86 12.21
C PRO A 70 23.84 -19.89 13.69
N PHE A 71 22.91 -19.02 14.07
CA PHE A 71 22.43 -18.88 15.45
C PHE A 71 21.01 -19.40 15.60
N SER A 72 20.61 -19.66 16.86
CA SER A 72 19.24 -20.02 17.21
C SER A 72 18.86 -19.42 18.55
N GLY A 73 17.65 -18.88 18.66
CA GLY A 73 17.09 -18.30 19.87
C GLY A 73 17.74 -16.98 20.28
N VAL A 74 18.26 -16.21 19.32
CA VAL A 74 18.96 -14.93 19.57
C VAL A 74 18.26 -13.74 18.93
N ASP A 75 17.32 -13.96 18.00
CA ASP A 75 16.53 -12.91 17.36
C ASP A 75 15.03 -13.16 17.49
N ASP A 76 14.28 -12.14 17.89
CA ASP A 76 12.82 -12.23 18.08
C ASP A 76 12.05 -12.53 16.77
N ARG A 77 12.72 -12.38 15.64
CA ARG A 77 12.19 -12.62 14.29
C ARG A 77 12.27 -14.09 13.86
N GLU A 78 13.04 -14.91 14.58
CA GLU A 78 13.09 -16.35 14.35
C GLU A 78 11.70 -16.98 14.57
N ASP A 79 11.35 -17.93 13.70
CA ASP A 79 10.06 -18.63 13.68
C ASP A 79 8.85 -17.71 13.93
N TRP A 80 8.81 -16.60 13.21
CA TRP A 80 7.82 -15.56 13.42
C TRP A 80 6.37 -16.09 13.42
N PRO A 81 5.51 -15.66 14.37
CA PRO A 81 5.74 -14.72 15.48
C PRO A 81 5.97 -15.41 16.84
N SER A 82 6.45 -16.66 16.87
CA SER A 82 6.39 -17.57 18.05
C SER A 82 7.06 -17.07 19.33
N VAL A 83 8.01 -16.14 19.19
CA VAL A 83 8.61 -15.44 20.33
C VAL A 83 7.54 -14.68 21.12
N PHE A 84 6.60 -14.02 20.44
CA PHE A 84 5.53 -13.23 21.02
C PHE A 84 4.23 -14.03 21.22
N TYR A 85 3.79 -14.77 20.19
CA TYR A 85 2.49 -15.45 20.20
C TYR A 85 2.58 -16.85 19.60
N ASN A 86 1.98 -17.82 20.27
CA ASN A 86 1.78 -19.19 19.80
C ASN A 86 0.40 -19.40 19.20
N ARG A 87 -0.55 -18.49 19.49
CA ARG A 87 -1.94 -18.56 19.03
C ARG A 87 -2.39 -17.24 18.41
N THR A 88 -3.02 -17.31 17.25
CA THR A 88 -3.56 -16.16 16.52
C THR A 88 -4.88 -16.50 15.84
N CYS A 89 -5.64 -15.49 15.43
CA CYS A 89 -6.83 -15.71 14.60
C CYS A 89 -6.45 -16.32 13.24
N GLN A 90 -7.12 -17.43 12.91
CA GLN A 90 -7.12 -18.02 11.57
C GLN A 90 -8.47 -17.78 10.93
N CYS A 91 -8.48 -17.01 9.84
CA CYS A 91 -9.71 -16.58 9.19
C CYS A 91 -10.19 -17.59 8.15
N ASN A 92 -11.51 -17.77 8.09
CA ASN A 92 -12.19 -18.66 7.17
C ASN A 92 -12.42 -17.98 5.81
N ALA A 93 -12.50 -18.79 4.76
CA ALA A 93 -12.88 -18.35 3.41
C ALA A 93 -12.13 -17.09 2.94
N ASN A 94 -12.85 -15.99 2.70
CA ASN A 94 -12.32 -14.72 2.20
C ASN A 94 -12.22 -13.65 3.30
N PHE A 95 -12.28 -14.03 4.58
CA PHE A 95 -12.02 -13.10 5.67
C PHE A 95 -10.51 -12.96 5.93
N MET A 96 -10.09 -11.80 6.42
CA MET A 96 -8.73 -11.48 6.83
C MET A 96 -8.71 -10.49 8.00
N GLY A 97 -7.53 -10.01 8.36
CA GLY A 97 -7.33 -9.06 9.44
C GLY A 97 -7.05 -9.77 10.76
N PHE A 98 -6.49 -9.05 11.72
CA PHE A 98 -6.01 -9.65 12.97
C PHE A 98 -7.14 -10.21 13.86
N ASN A 99 -8.39 -9.82 13.62
CA ASN A 99 -9.60 -10.35 14.27
C ASN A 99 -10.59 -11.00 13.29
N CYS A 100 -10.15 -11.26 12.04
CA CYS A 100 -11.02 -11.74 10.94
C CYS A 100 -12.17 -10.79 10.56
N GLY A 101 -12.04 -9.51 10.90
CA GLY A 101 -13.03 -8.47 10.61
C GLY A 101 -12.99 -7.91 9.19
N GLU A 102 -11.90 -8.14 8.45
CA GLU A 102 -11.66 -7.58 7.11
C GLU A 102 -11.87 -8.63 6.01
N CYS A 103 -11.81 -8.21 4.76
CA CYS A 103 -11.90 -9.10 3.59
C CYS A 103 -10.54 -9.27 2.95
N LYS A 104 -10.19 -10.51 2.57
CA LYS A 104 -8.97 -10.82 1.80
C LYS A 104 -8.83 -9.88 0.61
N PHE A 105 -7.60 -9.55 0.25
CA PHE A 105 -7.31 -8.71 -0.92
C PHE A 105 -8.07 -9.21 -2.15
N GLY A 106 -8.74 -8.28 -2.84
CA GLY A 106 -9.63 -8.57 -3.97
C GLY A 106 -11.04 -8.99 -3.62
N PHE A 107 -11.42 -8.95 -2.35
CA PHE A 107 -12.80 -9.17 -1.89
C PHE A 107 -13.30 -7.97 -1.09
N SER A 108 -14.61 -7.79 -1.10
CA SER A 108 -15.32 -6.70 -0.44
C SER A 108 -16.73 -7.11 -0.03
N GLY A 109 -17.46 -6.16 0.58
CA GLY A 109 -18.79 -6.38 1.11
C GLY A 109 -18.79 -7.02 2.50
N PRO A 110 -19.94 -7.04 3.20
CA PRO A 110 -20.04 -7.45 4.60
C PRO A 110 -19.67 -8.93 4.84
N ASN A 111 -19.75 -9.76 3.80
CA ASN A 111 -19.45 -11.19 3.84
C ASN A 111 -18.24 -11.58 2.97
N CYS A 112 -17.49 -10.61 2.43
CA CYS A 112 -16.29 -10.84 1.62
C CYS A 112 -16.51 -11.75 0.39
N ASN A 113 -17.67 -11.61 -0.25
CA ASN A 113 -18.06 -12.39 -1.41
C ASN A 113 -18.04 -11.58 -2.72
N GLU A 114 -17.87 -10.26 -2.63
CA GLU A 114 -17.87 -9.38 -3.79
C GLU A 114 -16.43 -9.21 -4.29
N ARG A 115 -16.12 -9.73 -5.48
CA ARG A 115 -14.80 -9.55 -6.08
C ARG A 115 -14.56 -8.10 -6.45
N ARG A 116 -13.33 -7.68 -6.25
CA ARG A 116 -12.87 -6.33 -6.50
C ARG A 116 -11.52 -6.36 -7.19
N LEU A 117 -11.40 -5.58 -8.26
CA LEU A 117 -10.15 -5.42 -8.99
C LEU A 117 -9.79 -3.94 -9.02
N GLN A 118 -8.64 -3.61 -8.45
CA GLN A 118 -8.05 -2.28 -8.49
C GLN A 118 -6.99 -2.20 -9.59
N VAL A 119 -6.72 -0.99 -10.09
CA VAL A 119 -5.71 -0.80 -11.15
C VAL A 119 -4.71 0.25 -10.71
N ARG A 120 -3.45 -0.16 -10.54
CA ARG A 120 -2.33 0.75 -10.32
C ARG A 120 -1.90 1.34 -11.66
N ARG A 121 -1.73 2.66 -11.67
CA ARG A 121 -1.45 3.45 -12.88
C ARG A 121 -0.11 4.15 -12.76
N ASN A 122 0.48 4.50 -13.90
CA ASN A 122 1.67 5.33 -13.91
C ASN A 122 1.32 6.70 -13.31
N ILE A 123 2.16 7.23 -12.42
CA ILE A 123 1.94 8.53 -11.79
C ILE A 123 1.84 9.70 -12.79
N PHE A 124 2.38 9.55 -14.02
CA PHE A 124 2.23 10.53 -15.09
C PHE A 124 0.92 10.40 -15.89
N GLN A 125 0.19 9.29 -15.73
CA GLN A 125 -1.05 9.00 -16.46
C GLN A 125 -2.32 9.23 -15.63
N ILE A 126 -2.18 9.49 -14.33
CA ILE A 126 -3.30 9.86 -13.46
C ILE A 126 -3.67 11.33 -13.60
N THR A 127 -4.93 11.66 -13.32
CA THR A 127 -5.42 13.04 -13.34
C THR A 127 -4.81 13.88 -12.22
N ALA A 128 -4.82 15.20 -12.38
CA ALA A 128 -4.39 16.13 -11.32
C ALA A 128 -5.16 15.92 -10.00
N ARG A 129 -6.45 15.56 -10.08
CA ARG A 129 -7.28 15.25 -8.91
C ARG A 129 -6.81 13.98 -8.20
N GLU A 130 -6.54 12.91 -8.94
CA GLU A 130 -6.03 11.65 -8.39
C GLU A 130 -4.65 11.83 -7.78
N LYS A 131 -3.75 12.57 -8.44
CA LYS A 131 -2.43 12.92 -7.91
C LYS A 131 -2.54 13.70 -6.60
N ASN A 132 -3.34 14.77 -6.57
CA ASN A 132 -3.52 15.58 -5.36
C ASN A 132 -4.14 14.76 -4.22
N LYS A 133 -5.09 13.86 -4.55
CA LYS A 133 -5.67 12.91 -3.58
C LYS A 133 -4.58 11.99 -3.00
N PHE A 134 -3.77 11.38 -3.86
CA PHE A 134 -2.67 10.52 -3.44
C PHE A 134 -1.71 11.23 -2.49
N LEU A 135 -1.21 12.42 -2.89
CA LEU A 135 -0.31 13.23 -2.07
C LEU A 135 -0.94 13.63 -0.73
N ALA A 136 -2.22 14.03 -0.73
CA ALA A 136 -2.94 14.38 0.49
C ALA A 136 -3.11 13.17 1.43
N TYR A 137 -3.39 11.99 0.89
CA TYR A 137 -3.56 10.77 1.69
C TYR A 137 -2.24 10.29 2.31
N LEU A 138 -1.11 10.42 1.62
CA LEU A 138 0.20 10.16 2.24
C LEU A 138 0.47 11.11 3.42
N ASN A 139 0.19 12.42 3.24
CA ASN A 139 0.38 13.39 4.30
C ASN A 139 -0.59 13.19 5.47
N LEU A 140 -1.81 12.73 5.19
CA LEU A 140 -2.76 12.33 6.23
C LEU A 140 -2.22 11.11 6.99
N ALA A 141 -1.80 10.06 6.28
CA ALA A 141 -1.22 8.86 6.89
C ALA A 141 0.01 9.15 7.76
N LYS A 142 0.87 10.10 7.35
CA LYS A 142 2.04 10.54 8.12
C LYS A 142 1.68 11.32 9.39
N ARG A 143 0.46 11.86 9.48
CA ARG A 143 0.01 12.70 10.61
C ARG A 143 -1.03 12.03 11.50
N THR A 144 -1.61 10.92 11.07
CA THR A 144 -2.66 10.22 11.82
C THR A 144 -2.09 8.97 12.50
N PRO A 145 -2.16 8.88 13.84
CA PRO A 145 -1.85 7.66 14.58
C PRO A 145 -2.65 6.46 14.05
N SER A 146 -1.99 5.32 13.86
CA SER A 146 -2.68 4.08 13.53
C SER A 146 -3.61 3.67 14.67
N GLN A 147 -4.85 3.33 14.31
CA GLN A 147 -5.86 2.90 15.28
C GLN A 147 -5.61 1.44 15.68
N ASP A 148 -5.22 0.62 14.71
CA ASP A 148 -5.01 -0.81 14.91
C ASP A 148 -3.58 -1.13 15.33
N TYR A 149 -2.61 -0.32 14.88
CA TYR A 149 -1.19 -0.68 14.83
C TYR A 149 -0.19 0.21 15.64
N VAL A 150 0.95 -0.35 16.10
CA VAL A 150 2.19 0.18 16.75
C VAL A 150 3.44 -0.68 16.94
N ILE A 151 4.56 -0.02 17.00
CA ILE A 151 5.85 -0.67 17.05
C ILE A 151 6.28 -1.14 18.44
N ALA A 152 6.98 -2.28 18.47
CA ALA A 152 7.80 -2.66 19.63
C ALA A 152 9.00 -1.72 19.72
N THR A 153 9.34 -1.28 20.93
CA THR A 153 10.50 -0.41 21.19
C THR A 153 11.63 -1.11 21.94
N GLY A 154 11.47 -2.40 22.20
CA GLY A 154 12.48 -3.26 22.82
C GLY A 154 12.29 -4.70 22.39
N THR A 155 13.32 -5.53 22.58
CA THR A 155 13.26 -6.97 22.31
C THR A 155 12.38 -7.68 23.32
N TYR A 156 11.91 -8.89 22.99
CA TYR A 156 11.06 -9.68 23.91
C TYR A 156 11.77 -9.96 25.25
N ALA A 157 13.08 -10.18 25.20
CA ALA A 157 13.92 -10.29 26.39
C ALA A 157 13.92 -9.01 27.24
N GLN A 158 14.00 -7.83 26.62
CA GLN A 158 13.89 -6.54 27.31
C GLN A 158 12.49 -6.31 27.91
N MET A 159 11.46 -6.88 27.30
CA MET A 159 10.09 -6.90 27.86
C MET A 159 9.93 -7.83 29.06
N ASN A 160 11.01 -8.38 29.61
CA ASN A 160 11.01 -9.39 30.67
C ASN A 160 10.05 -10.55 30.33
N ASN A 161 10.23 -11.11 29.14
CA ASN A 161 9.43 -12.19 28.56
C ASN A 161 7.92 -11.89 28.53
N GLY A 162 7.56 -10.65 28.21
CA GLY A 162 6.17 -10.20 28.06
C GLY A 162 5.53 -9.64 29.32
N SER A 163 6.18 -9.71 30.48
CA SER A 163 5.65 -9.13 31.73
C SER A 163 5.72 -7.60 31.78
N ASN A 164 6.61 -6.98 30.99
CA ASN A 164 6.76 -5.53 30.87
C ASN A 164 6.71 -5.11 29.38
N PRO A 165 5.53 -5.01 28.77
CA PRO A 165 5.36 -4.65 27.37
C PRO A 165 6.06 -3.32 27.01
N MET A 166 6.81 -3.30 25.91
CA MET A 166 7.51 -2.11 25.41
C MET A 166 7.02 -1.76 24.00
N PHE A 167 6.00 -0.89 23.93
CA PHE A 167 5.34 -0.47 22.71
C PHE A 167 5.15 1.06 22.66
N SER A 168 5.17 1.66 21.47
CA SER A 168 4.97 3.12 21.29
C SER A 168 4.09 3.46 20.09
N ASN A 169 3.15 4.39 20.27
CA ASN A 169 2.27 4.91 19.22
C ASN A 169 3.02 5.29 17.94
N ILE A 170 2.42 5.00 16.77
CA ILE A 170 2.97 5.35 15.47
C ILE A 170 1.88 5.83 14.53
N ASN A 171 2.23 6.69 13.56
CA ASN A 171 1.30 7.07 12.50
C ASN A 171 1.24 6.00 11.41
N VAL A 172 0.18 6.03 10.59
CA VAL A 172 -0.08 5.01 9.56
C VAL A 172 1.07 4.90 8.56
N TYR A 173 1.69 6.01 8.15
CA TYR A 173 2.84 5.96 7.23
C TYR A 173 4.07 5.34 7.88
N ASP A 174 4.41 5.80 9.09
CA ASP A 174 5.61 5.38 9.81
C ASP A 174 5.52 3.95 10.35
N LEU A 175 4.33 3.40 10.47
CA LEU A 175 4.13 1.97 10.69
C LEU A 175 4.93 1.16 9.67
N PHE A 176 4.73 1.46 8.39
CA PHE A 176 5.39 0.75 7.29
C PHE A 176 6.88 1.06 7.22
N VAL A 177 7.30 2.28 7.56
CA VAL A 177 8.71 2.61 7.72
C VAL A 177 9.37 1.73 8.79
N TRP A 178 8.73 1.61 9.95
CA TRP A 178 9.27 0.78 11.03
C TRP A 178 9.27 -0.71 10.69
N MET A 179 8.24 -1.20 9.99
CA MET A 179 8.20 -2.59 9.52
C MET A 179 9.38 -2.92 8.61
N HIS A 180 9.69 -2.04 7.67
CA HIS A 180 10.84 -2.17 6.78
C HIS A 180 12.18 -2.09 7.53
N TYR A 181 12.31 -1.18 8.49
CA TYR A 181 13.44 -1.18 9.43
C TYR A 181 13.58 -2.51 10.18
N TYR A 182 12.47 -3.06 10.70
CA TYR A 182 12.50 -4.22 11.58
C TYR A 182 12.90 -5.51 10.84
N VAL A 183 12.58 -5.64 9.56
CA VAL A 183 13.05 -6.78 8.75
C VAL A 183 14.53 -6.69 8.39
N SER A 184 15.07 -5.48 8.28
CA SER A 184 16.46 -5.22 7.85
C SER A 184 17.42 -4.83 8.97
N ARG A 185 16.99 -4.85 10.24
CA ARG A 185 17.90 -4.60 11.38
C ARG A 185 18.82 -5.78 11.64
N ASP A 186 20.01 -5.47 12.17
CA ASP A 186 21.00 -6.45 12.61
C ASP A 186 20.50 -7.25 13.83
N THR A 187 20.96 -8.49 13.96
CA THR A 187 20.72 -9.31 15.15
C THR A 187 21.63 -8.89 16.31
N LEU A 188 21.05 -8.77 17.51
CA LEU A 188 21.75 -8.40 18.74
C LEU A 188 22.15 -9.66 19.51
N LEU A 189 23.39 -10.14 19.34
CA LEU A 189 23.85 -11.46 19.85
C LEU A 189 24.16 -11.51 21.36
N GLY A 190 23.85 -10.46 22.12
CA GLY A 190 24.28 -10.30 23.52
C GLY A 190 25.76 -9.88 23.63
N GLY A 191 26.11 -9.18 24.72
CA GLY A 191 27.40 -8.49 24.78
C GLY A 191 27.53 -7.43 23.67
N SER A 192 28.74 -6.97 23.34
CA SER A 192 28.95 -5.94 22.29
C SER A 192 28.86 -6.49 20.85
N SER A 193 28.40 -7.73 20.67
CA SER A 193 28.42 -8.42 19.38
C SER A 193 27.11 -8.26 18.63
N ILE A 194 27.21 -8.01 17.32
CA ILE A 194 26.08 -7.88 16.40
C ILE A 194 26.32 -8.74 15.16
N TRP A 195 25.25 -9.26 14.56
CA TRP A 195 25.29 -9.97 13.29
C TRP A 195 24.54 -9.20 12.23
N ARG A 196 25.23 -8.86 11.13
CA ARG A 196 24.73 -8.00 10.06
C ARG A 196 24.23 -8.76 8.83
N ASP A 197 24.65 -10.01 8.66
CA ASP A 197 24.29 -10.80 7.47
C ASP A 197 22.95 -11.51 7.70
N ILE A 198 21.90 -10.70 7.87
CA ILE A 198 20.52 -11.13 8.08
C ILE A 198 19.55 -10.06 7.57
N ASP A 199 18.60 -10.47 6.74
CA ASP A 199 17.47 -9.65 6.30
C ASP A 199 16.28 -10.61 6.06
N PHE A 200 15.06 -10.19 6.39
CA PHE A 200 13.84 -11.01 6.23
C PHE A 200 12.99 -10.60 5.01
N ALA A 201 13.41 -9.56 4.27
CA ALA A 201 12.69 -8.95 3.16
C ALA A 201 13.58 -8.65 1.93
N HIS A 202 14.89 -8.83 2.03
CA HIS A 202 15.85 -8.57 0.96
C HIS A 202 16.88 -9.69 0.84
N GLU A 203 17.71 -9.58 -0.19
CA GLU A 203 18.87 -10.37 -0.53
C GLU A 203 18.58 -11.86 -0.76
N ALA A 204 17.31 -12.26 -0.85
CA ALA A 204 16.87 -13.65 -0.81
C ALA A 204 15.45 -13.80 -1.43
N PRO A 205 14.91 -15.04 -1.60
CA PRO A 205 13.72 -15.32 -2.41
C PRO A 205 12.46 -14.56 -1.99
N GLY A 206 12.35 -14.19 -0.72
CA GLY A 206 11.19 -13.46 -0.20
C GLY A 206 11.12 -12.00 -0.64
N PHE A 207 12.14 -11.45 -1.31
CA PHE A 207 12.18 -10.04 -1.70
C PHE A 207 10.91 -9.55 -2.40
N LEU A 208 10.49 -10.24 -3.47
CA LEU A 208 9.35 -9.81 -4.27
C LEU A 208 7.99 -10.07 -3.56
N PRO A 209 7.71 -11.27 -3.00
CA PRO A 209 6.47 -11.52 -2.27
C PRO A 209 6.30 -10.64 -1.04
N TRP A 210 7.39 -10.38 -0.30
CA TRP A 210 7.35 -9.53 0.89
C TRP A 210 6.96 -8.11 0.55
N HIS A 211 7.63 -7.49 -0.44
CA HIS A 211 7.32 -6.12 -0.87
C HIS A 211 5.93 -6.02 -1.53
N ARG A 212 5.45 -7.09 -2.18
CA ARG A 212 4.08 -7.18 -2.70
C ARG A 212 3.04 -7.10 -1.59
N LEU A 213 3.15 -7.94 -0.55
CA LEU A 213 2.27 -7.85 0.62
C LEU A 213 2.43 -6.51 1.33
N PHE A 214 3.65 -6.01 1.47
CA PHE A 214 3.94 -4.73 2.11
C PHE A 214 3.16 -3.58 1.47
N LEU A 215 3.16 -3.49 0.13
CA LEU A 215 2.37 -2.49 -0.60
C LEU A 215 0.86 -2.69 -0.43
N LEU A 216 0.37 -3.94 -0.46
CA LEU A 216 -1.05 -4.25 -0.25
C LEU A 216 -1.54 -3.83 1.13
N MET A 217 -0.76 -4.12 2.17
CA MET A 217 -1.08 -3.69 3.54
C MET A 217 -1.03 -2.16 3.67
N TRP A 218 -0.04 -1.50 3.05
CA TRP A 218 0.08 -0.05 3.07
C TRP A 218 -1.12 0.63 2.38
N GLU A 219 -1.49 0.13 1.22
CA GLU A 219 -2.66 0.58 0.47
C GLU A 219 -3.95 0.36 1.28
N ASN A 220 -4.13 -0.82 1.90
CA ASN A 220 -5.29 -1.14 2.73
C ASN A 220 -5.43 -0.22 3.95
N GLU A 221 -4.34 0.05 4.68
CA GLU A 221 -4.39 0.94 5.85
C GLU A 221 -4.71 2.40 5.47
N ILE A 222 -4.27 2.87 4.29
CA ILE A 222 -4.67 4.18 3.78
C ILE A 222 -6.14 4.18 3.33
N GLN A 223 -6.62 3.12 2.69
CA GLN A 223 -8.04 2.96 2.34
C GLN A 223 -8.91 3.02 3.61
N LYS A 224 -8.54 2.28 4.66
CA LYS A 224 -9.22 2.31 5.97
C LYS A 224 -9.21 3.70 6.60
N LEU A 225 -8.06 4.35 6.63
CA LEU A 225 -7.89 5.70 7.19
C LEU A 225 -8.78 6.74 6.48
N THR A 226 -8.94 6.62 5.17
CA THR A 226 -9.60 7.63 4.33
C THR A 226 -11.07 7.31 4.05
N GLY A 227 -11.48 6.05 4.21
CA GLY A 227 -12.76 5.55 3.73
C GLY A 227 -12.85 5.49 2.20
N ASP A 228 -11.77 5.77 1.47
CA ASP A 228 -11.73 5.64 0.01
C ASP A 228 -11.19 4.28 -0.34
N GLU A 229 -12.10 3.31 -0.42
CA GLU A 229 -11.70 1.95 -0.77
C GLU A 229 -11.02 1.91 -2.15
N ASN A 230 -11.29 2.85 -3.07
CA ASN A 230 -10.73 2.91 -4.43
C ASN A 230 -9.34 3.57 -4.51
N PHE A 231 -8.74 3.91 -3.38
CA PHE A 231 -7.37 4.38 -3.35
C PHE A 231 -6.39 3.30 -3.82
N THR A 232 -5.50 3.65 -4.74
CA THR A 232 -4.39 2.80 -5.19
C THR A 232 -3.09 3.57 -5.17
N ILE A 233 -1.99 2.89 -4.84
CA ILE A 233 -0.62 3.37 -4.97
C ILE A 233 -0.24 3.37 -6.47
N PRO A 234 0.03 4.54 -7.08
CA PRO A 234 0.55 4.59 -8.44
C PRO A 234 2.00 4.11 -8.47
N TYR A 235 2.53 3.85 -9.67
CA TYR A 235 3.93 3.50 -9.85
C TYR A 235 4.69 4.57 -10.63
N TRP A 236 5.99 4.66 -10.40
CA TRP A 236 6.89 5.44 -11.26
C TRP A 236 7.70 4.49 -12.13
N ASP A 237 7.37 4.50 -13.42
CA ASP A 237 8.18 3.84 -14.44
C ASP A 237 9.47 4.63 -14.65
N TRP A 238 10.54 4.20 -14.00
CA TRP A 238 11.85 4.85 -14.04
C TRP A 238 12.72 4.37 -15.21
N ARG A 239 12.21 3.49 -16.08
CA ARG A 239 12.98 2.98 -17.22
C ARG A 239 13.38 4.13 -18.14
N ASP A 240 14.64 4.14 -18.51
CA ASP A 240 15.22 5.12 -19.44
C ASP A 240 15.14 6.58 -18.95
N ALA A 241 14.81 6.80 -17.67
CA ALA A 241 14.81 8.12 -17.07
C ALA A 241 16.25 8.67 -17.00
N GLU A 242 16.45 9.91 -17.43
CA GLU A 242 17.76 10.59 -17.32
C GLU A 242 17.97 11.21 -15.93
N GLY A 243 16.87 11.40 -15.20
CA GLY A 243 16.80 12.10 -13.91
C GLY A 243 15.71 11.56 -13.01
N CYS A 244 15.52 12.20 -11.85
CA CYS A 244 14.33 11.97 -11.03
C CYS A 244 13.18 12.85 -11.53
N ASP A 245 12.39 12.35 -12.47
CA ASP A 245 11.30 13.10 -13.11
C ASP A 245 10.14 13.46 -12.16
N ILE A 246 10.00 12.69 -11.06
CA ILE A 246 9.03 12.93 -9.99
C ILE A 246 9.57 13.81 -8.85
N CYS A 247 10.84 14.23 -8.90
CA CYS A 247 11.45 15.10 -7.89
C CYS A 247 11.15 16.58 -8.18
N THR A 248 9.86 16.92 -8.16
CA THR A 248 9.35 18.28 -8.32
C THR A 248 8.30 18.57 -7.24
N ASP A 249 8.04 19.85 -6.97
CA ASP A 249 7.05 20.25 -5.96
C ASP A 249 5.60 19.89 -6.35
N GLU A 250 5.38 19.54 -7.61
CA GLU A 250 4.12 18.98 -8.10
C GLU A 250 3.91 17.51 -7.72
N TYR A 251 5.01 16.77 -7.49
CA TYR A 251 5.01 15.35 -7.18
C TYR A 251 5.68 15.10 -5.82
N MET A 252 6.89 14.54 -5.77
CA MET A 252 7.53 14.04 -4.54
C MET A 252 8.45 15.04 -3.84
N GLY A 253 8.35 16.31 -4.20
CA GLY A 253 9.18 17.40 -3.69
C GLY A 253 10.42 17.65 -4.54
N GLY A 254 10.61 18.92 -4.88
CA GLY A 254 11.76 19.42 -5.62
C GLY A 254 13.03 19.49 -4.77
N ARG A 255 14.15 19.83 -5.40
CA ARG A 255 15.42 20.10 -4.71
C ARG A 255 15.37 21.45 -4.01
N HIS A 256 15.87 21.55 -2.78
CA HIS A 256 15.98 22.82 -2.06
C HIS A 256 16.95 23.79 -2.79
N PRO A 257 16.61 25.09 -2.94
CA PRO A 257 17.40 26.04 -3.72
C PRO A 257 18.85 26.24 -3.24
N THR A 258 19.11 26.12 -1.93
CA THR A 258 20.43 26.39 -1.33
C THR A 258 21.10 25.18 -0.67
N ASN A 259 20.41 24.05 -0.50
CA ASN A 259 20.97 22.85 0.11
C ASN A 259 20.55 21.63 -0.71
N PRO A 260 21.40 21.10 -1.59
CA PRO A 260 21.00 20.06 -2.55
C PRO A 260 20.60 18.72 -1.92
N ASN A 261 20.84 18.53 -0.62
CA ASN A 261 20.46 17.31 0.11
C ASN A 261 19.06 17.40 0.75
N LEU A 262 18.41 18.57 0.71
CA LEU A 262 17.07 18.77 1.28
C LEU A 262 16.01 18.95 0.19
N LEU A 263 14.76 18.67 0.56
CA LEU A 263 13.60 18.95 -0.28
C LEU A 263 13.24 20.45 -0.26
N SER A 264 12.67 20.91 -1.36
CA SER A 264 12.16 22.27 -1.53
C SER A 264 11.09 22.58 -0.46
N PRO A 265 11.15 23.75 0.20
CA PRO A 265 10.15 24.14 1.20
C PRO A 265 8.73 24.30 0.64
N ALA A 266 8.57 24.37 -0.69
CA ALA A 266 7.25 24.43 -1.33
C ALA A 266 6.53 23.08 -1.33
N SER A 267 7.25 21.97 -1.15
CA SER A 267 6.66 20.64 -0.95
C SER A 267 6.42 20.37 0.53
N PHE A 268 5.25 19.84 0.88
CA PHE A 268 4.96 19.47 2.27
C PHE A 268 5.83 18.32 2.78
N PHE A 269 6.44 17.52 1.90
CA PHE A 269 7.41 16.48 2.27
C PHE A 269 8.68 17.07 2.91
N SER A 270 9.02 18.33 2.65
CA SER A 270 10.15 19.01 3.32
C SER A 270 9.97 19.13 4.84
N SER A 271 8.73 19.07 5.33
CA SER A 271 8.41 19.10 6.76
C SER A 271 8.43 17.72 7.42
N TRP A 272 8.51 16.65 6.64
CA TRP A 272 8.50 15.29 7.17
C TRP A 272 9.79 15.00 7.92
N GLN A 273 9.64 14.30 9.04
CA GLN A 273 10.75 13.79 9.82
C GLN A 273 10.92 12.30 9.55
N VAL A 274 12.17 11.86 9.43
CA VAL A 274 12.52 10.45 9.29
C VAL A 274 12.56 9.77 10.66
N ILE A 275 12.37 8.46 10.66
CA ILE A 275 12.55 7.57 11.80
C ILE A 275 13.40 6.37 11.39
N CYS A 276 13.96 5.64 12.35
CA CYS A 276 14.59 4.34 12.11
C CYS A 276 15.79 4.36 11.15
N SER A 277 16.50 5.49 11.09
CA SER A 277 17.65 5.73 10.21
C SER A 277 19.01 5.58 10.90
N GLN A 278 19.04 5.50 12.23
CA GLN A 278 20.28 5.48 13.04
C GLN A 278 20.70 4.06 13.45
N SER A 279 20.90 3.15 12.49
CA SER A 279 21.18 1.73 12.74
C SER A 279 22.34 1.47 13.71
N GLU A 280 23.46 2.16 13.53
CA GLU A 280 24.64 2.02 14.40
C GLU A 280 24.36 2.47 15.85
N GLU A 281 23.51 3.49 16.05
CA GLU A 281 23.10 3.92 17.38
C GLU A 281 22.24 2.86 18.06
N TYR A 282 21.23 2.32 17.37
CA TYR A 282 20.38 1.24 17.87
C TYR A 282 21.18 0.00 18.23
N ASN A 283 22.15 -0.37 17.38
CA ASN A 283 23.07 -1.48 17.63
C ASN A 283 23.90 -1.24 18.90
N SER A 284 24.46 -0.04 19.06
CA SER A 284 25.28 0.32 20.22
C SER A 284 24.48 0.32 21.53
N GLN A 285 23.23 0.78 21.48
CA GLN A 285 22.31 0.85 22.61
C GLN A 285 21.58 -0.47 22.86
N ARG A 286 21.63 -1.40 21.90
CA ARG A 286 20.82 -2.63 21.86
C ARG A 286 19.34 -2.34 21.99
N ALA A 287 18.88 -1.28 21.34
CA ALA A 287 17.49 -0.86 21.35
C ALA A 287 16.85 -1.11 19.98
N LEU A 288 15.53 -1.15 19.94
CA LEU A 288 14.79 -1.04 18.69
C LEU A 288 14.46 0.43 18.42
N CYS A 289 14.29 0.79 17.15
CA CYS A 289 13.74 2.08 16.77
C CYS A 289 12.42 2.33 17.50
N ASN A 290 12.30 3.49 18.15
CA ASN A 290 11.13 3.91 18.92
C ASN A 290 10.22 4.91 18.17
N ALA A 291 10.49 5.13 16.88
CA ALA A 291 9.83 6.12 16.01
C ALA A 291 9.93 7.59 16.48
N THR A 292 10.95 7.95 17.26
CA THR A 292 11.27 9.37 17.47
C THR A 292 11.86 9.98 16.20
N ASN A 293 11.57 11.26 15.96
CA ASN A 293 12.06 12.01 14.80
C ASN A 293 13.59 12.14 14.79
N GLU A 294 14.22 11.84 13.67
CA GLU A 294 15.69 11.81 13.50
C GLU A 294 16.21 12.84 12.47
N GLY A 295 15.35 13.76 12.05
CA GLY A 295 15.69 14.82 11.10
C GLY A 295 14.86 14.76 9.82
N PRO A 296 15.15 15.62 8.83
CA PRO A 296 14.38 15.69 7.59
C PRO A 296 14.73 14.54 6.64
N ILE A 297 13.88 14.33 5.62
CA ILE A 297 14.23 13.50 4.47
C ILE A 297 15.45 14.09 3.78
N LEU A 298 16.45 13.24 3.52
CA LEU A 298 17.63 13.59 2.74
C LEU A 298 17.47 13.03 1.33
N ARG A 299 17.66 13.86 0.31
CA ARG A 299 17.59 13.41 -1.09
C ARG A 299 18.46 14.28 -1.99
N ASN A 300 19.38 13.66 -2.73
CA ASN A 300 20.21 14.35 -3.70
C ASN A 300 20.41 13.52 -4.98
N PRO A 301 19.35 13.33 -5.78
CA PRO A 301 19.36 12.40 -6.90
C PRO A 301 20.42 12.79 -7.94
N GLY A 302 21.15 11.79 -8.44
CA GLY A 302 22.23 11.98 -9.42
C GLY A 302 23.60 12.32 -8.81
N ASN A 303 23.69 12.62 -7.51
CA ASN A 303 24.96 12.83 -6.79
C ASN A 303 25.40 11.57 -6.00
N HIS A 304 25.09 10.39 -6.53
CA HIS A 304 25.43 9.09 -5.94
C HIS A 304 26.82 8.61 -6.36
N ASP A 305 27.28 7.51 -5.77
CA ASP A 305 28.47 6.80 -6.23
C ASP A 305 28.26 6.16 -7.61
N LYS A 306 28.75 6.84 -8.64
CA LYS A 306 28.66 6.39 -10.04
C LYS A 306 29.48 5.13 -10.34
N THR A 307 30.41 4.76 -9.47
CA THR A 307 31.14 3.50 -9.61
C THR A 307 30.27 2.32 -9.23
N ARG A 308 29.34 2.49 -8.28
CA ARG A 308 28.38 1.47 -7.86
C ARG A 308 27.14 1.42 -8.75
N THR A 309 26.63 2.59 -9.14
CA THR A 309 25.47 2.72 -10.03
C THR A 309 25.76 3.77 -11.08
N PRO A 310 26.09 3.41 -12.34
CA PRO A 310 26.47 4.39 -13.35
C PRO A 310 25.34 5.33 -13.79
N ARG A 311 24.10 4.81 -13.82
CA ARG A 311 22.89 5.51 -14.27
C ARG A 311 21.63 4.82 -13.75
N LEU A 312 20.48 5.47 -13.95
CA LEU A 312 19.19 4.81 -13.80
C LEU A 312 19.03 3.67 -14.82
N PRO A 313 18.20 2.65 -14.50
CA PRO A 313 18.12 1.47 -15.33
C PRO A 313 17.28 1.69 -16.59
N SER A 314 17.60 0.93 -17.63
CA SER A 314 17.02 1.03 -18.98
C SER A 314 15.94 -0.01 -19.23
N SER A 315 15.08 0.23 -20.23
CA SER A 315 14.11 -0.76 -20.68
C SER A 315 14.76 -2.07 -21.14
N ALA A 316 15.96 -2.00 -21.76
CA ALA A 316 16.68 -3.18 -22.20
C ALA A 316 17.16 -4.07 -21.04
N GLU A 317 17.60 -3.46 -19.93
CA GLU A 317 18.01 -4.18 -18.72
C GLU A 317 16.82 -4.85 -18.03
N VAL A 318 15.66 -4.19 -18.01
CA VAL A 318 14.41 -4.79 -17.52
C VAL A 318 13.98 -5.95 -18.42
N GLU A 319 14.05 -5.80 -19.74
CA GLU A 319 13.67 -6.87 -20.68
C GLU A 319 14.61 -8.08 -20.58
N PHE A 320 15.92 -7.87 -20.42
CA PHE A 320 16.86 -8.95 -20.13
C PHE A 320 16.50 -9.67 -18.83
N CYS A 321 16.24 -8.92 -17.75
CA CYS A 321 15.83 -9.50 -16.47
C CYS A 321 14.57 -10.36 -16.63
N LEU A 322 13.55 -9.87 -17.35
CA LEU A 322 12.32 -10.60 -17.64
C LEU A 322 12.52 -11.86 -18.50
N SER A 323 13.64 -11.99 -19.23
CA SER A 323 13.97 -13.18 -20.02
C SER A 323 14.42 -14.38 -19.16
N LEU A 324 14.88 -14.14 -17.93
CA LEU A 324 15.35 -15.18 -17.01
C LEU A 324 14.18 -16.07 -16.59
N THR A 325 14.27 -17.38 -16.81
CA THR A 325 13.20 -18.33 -16.51
C THR A 325 13.24 -18.86 -15.07
N GLN A 326 14.40 -18.79 -14.41
CA GLN A 326 14.54 -19.23 -13.02
C GLN A 326 14.20 -18.08 -12.09
N TYR A 327 13.18 -18.28 -11.24
CA TYR A 327 12.85 -17.32 -10.19
C TYR A 327 14.05 -17.08 -9.28
N GLU A 328 14.66 -18.17 -8.85
CA GLU A 328 15.80 -18.22 -7.95
C GLU A 328 16.77 -19.34 -8.36
N SER A 329 18.03 -19.22 -7.95
CA SER A 329 19.07 -20.21 -8.21
C SER A 329 20.12 -20.29 -7.09
N GLY A 330 20.96 -21.32 -7.15
CA GLY A 330 22.23 -21.39 -6.39
C GLY A 330 22.06 -21.23 -4.88
N SER A 331 22.81 -20.29 -4.30
CA SER A 331 22.83 -19.98 -2.87
C SER A 331 21.52 -19.36 -2.35
N MET A 332 20.62 -18.94 -3.25
CA MET A 332 19.38 -18.24 -2.94
C MET A 332 19.63 -16.97 -2.12
N ASP A 333 20.76 -16.31 -2.35
CA ASP A 333 21.12 -15.06 -1.70
C ASP A 333 21.60 -14.01 -2.73
N LYS A 334 22.20 -12.90 -2.28
CA LYS A 334 22.81 -11.85 -3.13
C LYS A 334 23.89 -12.35 -4.11
N LEU A 335 24.43 -13.56 -3.92
CA LEU A 335 25.44 -14.19 -4.79
C LEU A 335 24.83 -15.13 -5.85
N ALA A 336 23.49 -15.24 -5.92
CA ALA A 336 22.82 -16.12 -6.88
C ALA A 336 23.00 -15.62 -8.34
N ASN A 337 23.52 -16.50 -9.21
CA ASN A 337 23.69 -16.25 -10.64
C ASN A 337 22.50 -16.79 -11.44
N PHE A 338 22.10 -16.11 -12.52
CA PHE A 338 20.95 -16.51 -13.36
C PHE A 338 19.61 -16.57 -12.60
N SER A 339 19.51 -15.83 -11.49
CA SER A 339 18.30 -15.67 -10.68
C SER A 339 17.54 -14.42 -11.14
N PHE A 340 16.26 -14.58 -11.52
CA PHE A 340 15.38 -13.44 -11.81
C PHE A 340 15.27 -12.51 -10.61
N ARG A 341 14.98 -13.07 -9.42
CA ARG A 341 14.87 -12.31 -8.17
C ARG A 341 16.13 -11.49 -7.92
N ASN A 342 17.31 -12.12 -7.95
CA ASN A 342 18.58 -11.44 -7.64
C ASN A 342 18.97 -10.40 -8.69
N THR A 343 18.62 -10.63 -9.95
CA THR A 343 18.82 -9.66 -11.03
C THR A 343 17.90 -8.46 -10.86
N LEU A 344 16.60 -8.67 -10.61
CA LEU A 344 15.63 -7.60 -10.42
C LEU A 344 15.93 -6.76 -9.16
N GLU A 345 16.27 -7.42 -8.06
CA GLU A 345 16.68 -6.77 -6.82
C GLU A 345 17.91 -5.90 -7.03
N GLY A 346 18.84 -6.34 -7.88
CA GLY A 346 19.91 -5.51 -8.40
C GLY A 346 21.30 -5.87 -7.90
N PHE A 347 21.52 -7.10 -7.45
CA PHE A 347 22.84 -7.63 -7.08
C PHE A 347 23.53 -8.37 -8.23
N ALA A 348 22.79 -8.73 -9.29
CA ALA A 348 23.36 -9.31 -10.50
C ALA A 348 23.34 -8.32 -11.68
N ASP A 349 24.32 -8.46 -12.59
CA ASP A 349 24.41 -7.62 -13.78
C ASP A 349 23.21 -7.91 -14.71
N PRO A 350 22.38 -6.93 -15.05
CA PRO A 350 21.15 -7.11 -15.85
C PRO A 350 21.44 -7.28 -17.35
N ARG A 351 22.63 -7.75 -17.73
CA ARG A 351 23.01 -8.16 -19.08
C ARG A 351 23.61 -9.57 -19.12
N THR A 352 24.05 -10.09 -17.99
CA THR A 352 24.68 -11.42 -17.88
C THR A 352 24.06 -12.30 -16.80
N ALA A 353 23.28 -11.72 -15.89
CA ALA A 353 22.73 -12.32 -14.69
C ALA A 353 23.80 -12.89 -13.74
N ILE A 354 25.05 -12.41 -13.83
CA ILE A 354 26.12 -12.79 -12.90
C ILE A 354 26.13 -11.82 -11.72
N SER A 355 26.14 -12.36 -10.50
CA SER A 355 26.18 -11.59 -9.26
C SER A 355 27.45 -10.74 -9.19
N ASN A 356 27.28 -9.47 -8.83
CA ASN A 356 28.37 -8.56 -8.55
C ASN A 356 27.93 -7.55 -7.47
N ILE A 357 28.21 -7.89 -6.21
CA ILE A 357 27.82 -7.07 -5.05
C ILE A 357 28.51 -5.70 -4.97
N SER A 358 29.54 -5.45 -5.80
CA SER A 358 30.17 -4.12 -5.91
C SER A 358 29.37 -3.16 -6.82
N GLN A 359 28.41 -3.69 -7.57
CA GLN A 359 27.52 -2.93 -8.44
C GLN A 359 26.09 -2.99 -7.91
N SER A 360 25.28 -2.02 -8.29
CA SER A 360 23.85 -1.99 -7.99
C SER A 360 23.09 -1.59 -9.25
N SER A 361 22.23 -2.50 -9.70
CA SER A 361 21.39 -2.38 -10.90
C SER A 361 19.90 -2.32 -10.53
N LEU A 362 19.02 -2.13 -11.51
CA LEU A 362 17.55 -2.21 -11.38
C LEU A 362 17.00 -1.59 -10.08
N HIS A 363 16.43 -2.38 -9.17
CA HIS A 363 15.89 -1.89 -7.89
C HIS A 363 16.95 -1.15 -7.05
N ASN A 364 18.06 -1.82 -6.73
CA ASN A 364 19.14 -1.24 -5.94
C ASN A 364 19.72 0.04 -6.59
N ALA A 365 19.79 0.10 -7.92
CA ALA A 365 20.26 1.29 -8.62
C ALA A 365 19.41 2.53 -8.30
N LEU A 366 18.08 2.42 -8.23
CA LEU A 366 17.24 3.57 -7.90
C LEU A 366 17.47 4.03 -6.46
N HIS A 367 17.53 3.09 -5.52
CA HIS A 367 17.82 3.39 -4.11
C HIS A 367 19.14 4.15 -3.95
N ILE A 368 20.20 3.68 -4.60
CA ILE A 368 21.51 4.35 -4.58
C ILE A 368 21.47 5.69 -5.33
N TYR A 369 20.79 5.77 -6.47
CA TYR A 369 20.72 6.97 -7.30
C TYR A 369 20.19 8.19 -6.54
N MET A 370 19.24 7.98 -5.63
CA MET A 370 18.60 9.02 -4.83
C MET A 370 19.54 9.71 -3.83
N ASN A 371 20.64 9.06 -3.46
CA ASN A 371 21.70 9.56 -2.58
C ASN A 371 21.15 10.31 -1.35
N GLY A 372 20.58 9.56 -0.42
CA GLY A 372 19.93 10.12 0.77
C GLY A 372 19.21 9.06 1.58
N SER A 373 18.04 9.38 2.12
CA SER A 373 17.20 8.47 2.90
C SER A 373 16.90 7.17 2.14
N MET A 374 16.55 7.26 0.85
CA MET A 374 16.33 6.11 -0.04
C MET A 374 17.55 5.16 -0.16
N SER A 375 18.76 5.64 0.10
CA SER A 375 19.99 4.84 -0.06
C SER A 375 20.37 4.03 1.19
N GLN A 376 19.64 4.20 2.28
CA GLN A 376 19.83 3.45 3.53
C GLN A 376 18.73 2.39 3.60
N VAL A 377 19.08 1.10 3.59
CA VAL A 377 18.09 0.01 3.55
C VAL A 377 17.02 0.20 4.63
N GLN A 378 17.43 0.30 5.90
CA GLN A 378 16.52 0.42 7.03
C GLN A 378 15.69 1.72 7.05
N GLY A 379 16.21 2.79 6.44
CA GLY A 379 15.59 4.12 6.45
C GLY A 379 14.86 4.48 5.16
N SER A 380 14.92 3.63 4.13
CA SER A 380 14.54 3.98 2.75
C SER A 380 13.06 4.35 2.61
N ALA A 381 12.19 3.62 3.31
CA ALA A 381 10.73 3.84 3.28
C ALA A 381 10.28 5.20 3.85
N ASN A 382 11.15 5.94 4.57
CA ASN A 382 10.84 7.31 5.00
C ASN A 382 10.60 8.26 3.83
N ASP A 383 11.24 7.98 2.69
CA ASP A 383 11.08 8.77 1.48
C ASP A 383 9.86 8.26 0.68
N PRO A 384 8.86 9.10 0.36
CA PRO A 384 7.65 8.69 -0.36
C PRO A 384 7.91 8.21 -1.79
N ILE A 385 9.11 8.38 -2.36
CA ILE A 385 9.48 7.75 -3.62
C ILE A 385 9.51 6.21 -3.48
N PHE A 386 9.77 5.69 -2.28
CA PHE A 386 9.83 4.26 -1.99
C PHE A 386 8.58 3.51 -2.52
N ILE A 387 7.39 4.00 -2.18
CA ILE A 387 6.15 3.29 -2.54
C ILE A 387 5.90 3.26 -4.06
N LEU A 388 6.29 4.32 -4.77
CA LEU A 388 6.20 4.38 -6.23
C LEU A 388 7.22 3.45 -6.89
N HIS A 389 8.42 3.41 -6.32
CA HIS A 389 9.49 2.55 -6.78
C HIS A 389 9.12 1.08 -6.65
N HIS A 390 8.72 0.65 -5.46
CA HIS A 390 8.35 -0.73 -5.20
C HIS A 390 7.07 -1.13 -5.94
N ALA A 391 6.12 -0.22 -6.15
CA ALA A 391 4.96 -0.50 -7.01
C ALA A 391 5.38 -0.80 -8.45
N PHE A 392 6.44 -0.17 -8.97
CA PHE A 392 6.97 -0.49 -10.29
C PHE A 392 7.77 -1.80 -10.30
N VAL A 393 8.58 -2.08 -9.26
CA VAL A 393 9.27 -3.37 -9.11
C VAL A 393 8.28 -4.53 -9.05
N ASP A 394 7.19 -4.37 -8.30
CA ASP A 394 6.09 -5.34 -8.24
C ASP A 394 5.41 -5.54 -9.60
N SER A 395 5.33 -4.48 -10.42
CA SER A 395 4.82 -4.59 -11.80
C SER A 395 5.74 -5.40 -12.72
N ILE A 396 7.06 -5.34 -12.51
CA ILE A 396 8.03 -6.17 -13.24
C ILE A 396 7.92 -7.63 -12.77
N PHE A 397 7.72 -7.85 -11.46
CA PHE A 397 7.44 -9.19 -10.94
C PHE A 397 6.15 -9.77 -11.55
N GLU A 398 5.09 -8.98 -11.63
CA GLU A 398 3.85 -9.39 -12.31
C GLU A 398 4.06 -9.74 -13.79
N GLN A 399 4.84 -8.94 -14.52
CA GLN A 399 5.20 -9.27 -15.90
C GLN A 399 5.90 -10.61 -16.01
N TRP A 400 6.83 -10.90 -15.10
CA TRP A 400 7.55 -12.16 -15.06
C TRP A 400 6.62 -13.35 -14.79
N LEU A 401 5.71 -13.23 -13.81
CA LEU A 401 4.69 -14.25 -13.53
C LEU A 401 3.80 -14.54 -14.74
N ARG A 402 3.33 -13.49 -15.46
CA ARG A 402 2.51 -13.65 -16.68
C ARG A 402 3.27 -14.32 -17.81
N ARG A 403 4.55 -13.95 -17.98
CA ARG A 403 5.41 -14.43 -19.07
C ARG A 403 5.77 -15.90 -18.89
N HIS A 404 6.16 -16.31 -17.69
CA HIS A 404 6.69 -17.65 -17.44
C HIS A 404 5.67 -18.63 -16.86
N ARG A 405 4.59 -18.13 -16.25
CA ARG A 405 3.54 -18.94 -15.59
C ARG A 405 4.13 -20.08 -14.73
N PRO A 406 5.05 -19.75 -13.81
CA PRO A 406 5.72 -20.76 -13.02
C PRO A 406 4.73 -21.52 -12.13
N LEU A 407 5.06 -22.77 -11.82
CA LEU A 407 4.37 -23.50 -10.76
C LEU A 407 4.75 -22.92 -9.40
N GLN A 408 3.89 -23.06 -8.39
CA GLN A 408 4.14 -22.54 -7.05
C GLN A 408 5.36 -23.21 -6.37
N GLU A 409 5.70 -24.43 -6.79
CA GLU A 409 6.87 -25.20 -6.35
C GLU A 409 8.20 -24.64 -6.85
N VAL A 410 8.18 -23.70 -7.80
CA VAL A 410 9.38 -22.97 -8.22
C VAL A 410 9.88 -22.08 -7.08
N TYR A 411 8.99 -21.59 -6.21
CA TYR A 411 9.40 -20.87 -5.02
C TYR A 411 10.01 -21.84 -3.98
N PRO A 412 11.20 -21.55 -3.43
CA PRO A 412 11.95 -22.51 -2.61
C PRO A 412 11.22 -22.89 -1.32
N ALA A 413 10.95 -24.18 -1.16
CA ALA A 413 10.30 -24.72 0.05
C ALA A 413 11.24 -24.80 1.26
N ALA A 414 12.55 -24.90 1.04
CA ALA A 414 13.57 -25.13 2.07
C ALA A 414 14.93 -24.57 1.65
N ASN A 415 15.85 -24.47 2.62
CA ASN A 415 17.25 -24.04 2.51
C ASN A 415 17.47 -22.59 2.02
N ALA A 416 16.41 -21.79 1.86
CA ALA A 416 16.57 -20.36 1.64
C ALA A 416 17.11 -19.70 2.93
N PRO A 417 17.73 -18.51 2.84
CA PRO A 417 18.04 -17.71 4.02
C PRO A 417 16.84 -17.59 4.96
N ILE A 418 17.11 -17.51 6.27
CA ILE A 418 16.07 -17.42 7.30
C ILE A 418 15.03 -16.36 6.94
N GLY A 419 13.74 -16.69 7.05
CA GLY A 419 12.67 -15.77 6.63
C GLY A 419 12.10 -16.02 5.22
N HIS A 420 12.86 -16.68 4.34
CA HIS A 420 12.54 -16.69 2.91
C HIS A 420 12.01 -18.02 2.35
N ASN A 421 11.94 -19.08 3.16
CA ASN A 421 11.30 -20.34 2.75
C ASN A 421 9.81 -20.10 2.41
N ARG A 422 9.26 -20.89 1.49
CA ARG A 422 7.88 -20.75 0.98
C ARG A 422 6.84 -20.67 2.08
N GLU A 423 6.96 -21.56 3.06
CA GLU A 423 6.02 -21.66 4.18
C GLU A 423 6.42 -20.80 5.38
N TYR A 424 7.46 -19.97 5.28
CA TYR A 424 7.84 -19.07 6.36
C TYR A 424 6.85 -17.91 6.45
N TYR A 425 6.43 -17.55 7.67
CA TYR A 425 5.59 -16.38 7.89
C TYR A 425 6.40 -15.09 7.75
N MET A 426 5.98 -14.20 6.87
CA MET A 426 6.70 -12.96 6.58
C MET A 426 6.74 -12.05 7.82
N VAL A 427 7.95 -11.72 8.26
CA VAL A 427 8.20 -10.80 9.38
C VAL A 427 7.90 -9.36 8.96
N PRO A 428 7.35 -8.46 9.80
CA PRO A 428 6.69 -8.70 11.08
C PRO A 428 5.16 -8.58 10.91
N PHE A 429 4.60 -9.18 9.85
CA PHE A 429 3.17 -9.03 9.59
C PHE A 429 2.33 -9.78 10.63
N ILE A 430 1.29 -9.12 11.13
CA ILE A 430 0.18 -9.71 11.88
C ILE A 430 -1.12 -9.08 11.35
N PRO A 431 -2.07 -9.87 10.81
CA PRO A 431 -2.13 -11.34 10.80
C PRO A 431 -1.02 -12.00 9.95
N LEU A 432 -0.93 -13.32 10.04
CA LEU A 432 0.19 -14.07 9.49
C LEU A 432 -0.03 -14.39 8.00
N TYR A 433 1.05 -14.23 7.23
CA TYR A 433 1.07 -14.45 5.78
C TYR A 433 2.35 -15.19 5.39
N ARG A 434 2.26 -16.17 4.50
CA ARG A 434 3.42 -16.96 4.05
C ARG A 434 3.95 -16.44 2.72
N ASN A 435 5.27 -16.51 2.50
CA ASN A 435 5.88 -16.07 1.24
C ASN A 435 5.19 -16.68 0.00
N GLY A 436 4.89 -17.98 0.05
CA GLY A 436 4.27 -18.71 -1.07
C GLY A 436 2.86 -18.25 -1.45
N GLU A 437 2.13 -17.58 -0.55
CA GLU A 437 0.79 -17.03 -0.82
C GLU A 437 0.85 -15.80 -1.74
N PHE A 438 1.99 -15.10 -1.75
CA PHE A 438 2.20 -13.88 -2.52
C PHE A 438 3.08 -14.11 -3.76
N PHE A 439 3.54 -15.35 -3.96
CA PHE A 439 4.06 -15.83 -5.24
C PHE A 439 2.93 -16.26 -6.18
N THR A 440 2.00 -15.33 -6.44
CA THR A 440 0.77 -15.55 -7.21
C THR A 440 0.48 -14.32 -8.08
N PRO A 441 -0.20 -14.42 -9.24
CA PRO A 441 -0.54 -13.26 -10.06
C PRO A 441 -1.31 -12.18 -9.28
N SER A 442 -1.00 -10.91 -9.54
CA SER A 442 -1.63 -9.73 -8.89
C SER A 442 -3.17 -9.76 -8.94
N ARG A 443 -3.76 -10.26 -10.03
CA ARG A 443 -5.22 -10.39 -10.20
C ARG A 443 -5.87 -11.31 -9.17
N GLU A 444 -5.17 -12.33 -8.68
CA GLU A 444 -5.67 -13.19 -7.59
C GLU A 444 -5.69 -12.45 -6.24
N LEU A 445 -4.92 -11.37 -6.13
CA LEU A 445 -4.86 -10.47 -4.99
C LEU A 445 -5.74 -9.22 -5.20
N GLY A 446 -6.52 -9.16 -6.27
CA GLY A 446 -7.48 -8.07 -6.49
C GLY A 446 -6.90 -6.76 -7.01
N TYR A 447 -5.71 -6.78 -7.61
CA TYR A 447 -5.18 -5.61 -8.31
C TYR A 447 -4.50 -5.99 -9.62
N ASP A 448 -4.30 -5.00 -10.48
CA ASP A 448 -3.58 -5.13 -11.76
C ASP A 448 -2.83 -3.82 -12.06
N TYR A 449 -2.02 -3.83 -13.11
CA TYR A 449 -1.32 -2.67 -13.65
C TYR A 449 -1.91 -2.28 -15.00
N GLU A 450 -2.22 -1.00 -15.18
CA GLU A 450 -2.91 -0.49 -16.37
C GLU A 450 -2.23 -0.90 -17.67
N TYR A 451 -0.90 -0.79 -17.73
CA TYR A 451 -0.12 -1.11 -18.93
C TYR A 451 0.05 -2.61 -19.21
N LEU A 452 -0.32 -3.47 -18.25
CA LEU A 452 -0.30 -4.93 -18.38
C LEU A 452 -1.69 -5.52 -18.65
N ALA A 453 -2.75 -4.73 -18.45
CA ALA A 453 -4.11 -5.19 -18.65
C ALA A 453 -4.35 -5.55 -20.12
N ASP A 454 -4.73 -6.80 -20.39
CA ASP A 454 -5.10 -7.24 -21.73
C ASP A 454 -6.35 -6.46 -22.22
N PRO A 455 -6.36 -5.94 -23.46
CA PRO A 455 -7.49 -5.18 -23.99
C PRO A 455 -8.79 -6.00 -24.06
N VAL A 456 -8.69 -7.34 -24.15
CA VAL A 456 -9.85 -8.25 -24.11
C VAL A 456 -10.45 -8.34 -22.71
N ASN A 457 -9.61 -8.40 -21.67
CA ASN A 457 -10.05 -8.44 -20.27
C ASN A 457 -10.53 -7.07 -19.77
N PHE A 458 -10.02 -5.96 -20.33
CA PHE A 458 -10.54 -4.62 -20.04
C PHE A 458 -12.04 -4.50 -20.39
N PHE A 459 -12.48 -5.07 -21.52
CA PHE A 459 -13.88 -5.02 -21.90
C PHE A 459 -14.78 -5.85 -20.96
N GLN A 460 -14.32 -7.05 -20.62
CA GLN A 460 -15.05 -8.01 -19.79
C GLN A 460 -15.09 -7.58 -18.31
N ASP A 461 -13.95 -7.20 -17.73
CA ASP A 461 -13.82 -6.93 -16.31
C ASP A 461 -14.25 -5.48 -15.96
N TYR A 462 -14.17 -4.55 -16.92
CA TYR A 462 -14.32 -3.12 -16.66
C TYR A 462 -15.55 -2.49 -17.35
N LEU A 463 -15.83 -2.81 -18.61
CA LEU A 463 -16.97 -2.21 -19.33
C LEU A 463 -18.29 -2.93 -19.05
N MET A 464 -18.28 -4.26 -18.93
CA MET A 464 -19.51 -5.04 -18.74
C MET A 464 -20.29 -4.69 -17.46
N PRO A 465 -19.67 -4.51 -16.27
CA PRO A 465 -20.42 -4.13 -15.07
C PRO A 465 -21.11 -2.77 -15.21
N TYR A 466 -20.43 -1.78 -15.80
CA TYR A 466 -21.00 -0.47 -16.10
C TYR A 466 -22.13 -0.54 -17.13
N LEU A 467 -21.98 -1.37 -18.17
CA LEU A 467 -23.01 -1.59 -19.19
C LEU A 467 -24.25 -2.29 -18.60
N GLU A 468 -24.08 -3.24 -17.70
CA GLU A 468 -25.18 -3.90 -16.99
C GLU A 468 -25.90 -2.93 -16.05
N GLN A 469 -25.17 -2.12 -15.30
CA GLN A 469 -25.74 -1.09 -14.45
C GLN A 469 -26.47 -0.02 -15.27
N ALA A 470 -25.87 0.42 -16.38
CA ALA A 470 -26.51 1.33 -17.34
C ALA A 470 -27.78 0.71 -17.92
N ARG A 471 -27.77 -0.58 -18.28
CA ARG A 471 -28.94 -1.32 -18.77
C ARG A 471 -30.06 -1.40 -17.73
N GLN A 472 -29.74 -1.61 -16.46
CA GLN A 472 -30.73 -1.61 -15.37
C GLN A 472 -31.37 -0.24 -15.16
N ILE A 473 -30.58 0.83 -15.27
CA ILE A 473 -31.06 2.22 -15.09
C ILE A 473 -31.80 2.71 -16.35
N TRP A 474 -31.47 2.19 -17.53
CA TRP A 474 -32.04 2.61 -18.81
C TRP A 474 -33.56 2.45 -18.87
N ALA A 475 -34.10 1.35 -18.34
CA ALA A 475 -35.54 1.13 -18.28
C ALA A 475 -36.27 2.20 -17.44
N TRP A 476 -35.65 2.64 -16.34
CA TRP A 476 -36.19 3.70 -15.49
C TRP A 476 -36.10 5.07 -16.16
N LEU A 477 -34.99 5.38 -16.82
CA LEU A 477 -34.82 6.64 -17.56
C LEU A 477 -35.82 6.76 -18.73
N VAL A 478 -36.00 5.68 -19.50
CA VAL A 478 -36.99 5.62 -20.58
C VAL A 478 -38.41 5.71 -20.02
N GLY A 479 -38.70 4.99 -18.93
CA GLY A 479 -39.99 5.09 -18.24
C GLY A 479 -40.31 6.51 -17.77
N ALA A 480 -39.34 7.18 -17.14
CA ALA A 480 -39.48 8.56 -16.69
C ALA A 480 -39.68 9.53 -17.86
N ALA A 481 -38.97 9.35 -18.97
CA ALA A 481 -39.14 10.16 -20.17
C ALA A 481 -40.52 10.00 -20.82
N VAL A 482 -41.03 8.77 -20.91
CA VAL A 482 -42.37 8.48 -21.44
C VAL A 482 -43.46 9.09 -20.55
N VAL A 483 -43.36 8.90 -19.23
CA VAL A 483 -44.30 9.49 -18.26
C VAL A 483 -44.25 11.01 -18.32
N GLY A 484 -43.06 11.61 -18.36
CA GLY A 484 -42.89 13.05 -18.52
C GLY A 484 -43.51 13.56 -19.82
N GLY A 485 -43.33 12.84 -20.93
CA GLY A 485 -43.96 13.15 -22.21
C GLY A 485 -45.50 13.07 -22.18
N ILE A 486 -46.07 12.05 -21.53
CA ILE A 486 -47.52 11.91 -21.36
C ILE A 486 -48.07 13.06 -20.52
N ILE A 487 -47.42 13.39 -19.41
CA ILE A 487 -47.82 14.50 -18.55
C ILE A 487 -47.77 15.82 -19.32
N ALA A 488 -46.69 16.08 -20.07
CA ALA A 488 -46.57 17.27 -20.90
C ALA A 488 -47.68 17.34 -21.97
N ALA A 489 -48.00 16.22 -22.62
CA ALA A 489 -49.08 16.15 -23.60
C ALA A 489 -50.47 16.38 -22.98
N LEU A 490 -50.72 15.85 -21.78
CA LEU A 490 -51.97 16.07 -21.04
C LEU A 490 -52.10 17.54 -20.60
N ILE A 491 -51.05 18.13 -20.05
CA ILE A 491 -51.02 19.55 -19.67
C ILE A 491 -51.26 20.44 -20.90
N THR A 492 -50.55 20.16 -22.00
CA THR A 492 -50.73 20.90 -23.26
C THR A 492 -52.14 20.73 -23.80
N GLY A 493 -52.69 19.51 -23.77
CA GLY A 493 -54.07 19.23 -24.17
C GLY A 493 -55.10 19.96 -23.31
N LEU A 494 -54.91 20.04 -22.00
CA LEU A 494 -55.76 20.79 -21.08
C LEU A 494 -55.68 22.31 -21.34
N ILE A 495 -54.48 22.84 -21.60
CA ILE A 495 -54.27 24.25 -21.96
C ILE A 495 -54.97 24.56 -23.29
N VAL A 496 -54.79 23.74 -24.33
CA VAL A 496 -55.42 23.93 -25.65
C VAL A 496 -56.94 23.85 -25.54
N ARG A 497 -57.47 22.92 -24.75
CA ARG A 497 -58.92 22.77 -24.54
C ARG A 497 -59.52 23.91 -23.69
N GLY A 498 -58.73 24.48 -22.77
CA GLY A 498 -59.07 25.70 -22.03
C GLY A 498 -59.07 26.94 -22.93
N CYS A 499 -58.07 27.08 -23.80
CA CYS A 499 -57.98 28.16 -24.78
C CYS A 499 -59.04 28.08 -25.87
N SER A 500 -59.44 26.88 -26.32
CA SER A 500 -60.54 26.74 -27.30
C SER A 500 -61.91 27.04 -26.69
N LYS A 501 -62.12 26.74 -25.40
CA LYS A 501 -63.31 27.18 -24.64
C LYS A 501 -63.36 28.71 -24.47
N LYS A 502 -62.20 29.34 -24.26
CA LYS A 502 -62.05 30.80 -24.14
C LYS A 502 -62.22 31.53 -25.48
N ARG A 503 -61.85 30.89 -26.61
CA ARG A 503 -62.04 31.45 -27.96
C ARG A 503 -63.48 31.37 -28.47
N ARG A 504 -64.34 30.54 -27.85
CA ARG A 504 -65.77 30.43 -28.17
C ARG A 504 -66.65 31.41 -27.39
N THR A 505 -66.05 32.23 -26.51
CA THR A 505 -66.75 33.15 -25.59
C THR A 505 -66.34 34.62 -25.77
N SER A 506 -65.67 34.97 -26.88
CA SER A 506 -65.30 36.35 -27.19
C SER A 506 -65.63 36.66 -28.65
N GLU A 507 -66.93 36.84 -28.91
CA GLU A 507 -67.41 37.75 -29.96
C GLU A 507 -67.66 39.12 -29.33
N GLU A 508 -67.54 40.17 -30.14
CA GLU A 508 -67.72 41.60 -29.83
C GLU A 508 -66.57 42.22 -29.01
N THR A 509 -65.69 43.04 -29.56
CA THR A 509 -66.01 44.37 -30.11
C THR A 509 -64.81 44.92 -30.92
N GLN A 510 -65.05 45.36 -32.16
CA GLN A 510 -64.33 46.49 -32.79
C GLN A 510 -65.06 47.78 -32.37
N PRO A 511 -64.45 49.00 -32.39
CA PRO A 511 -63.64 49.60 -33.47
C PRO A 511 -62.42 50.39 -32.91
N LEU A 512 -61.56 51.14 -33.61
CA LEU A 512 -61.66 51.94 -34.84
C LEU A 512 -60.22 52.25 -35.34
N LEU A 513 -60.09 52.27 -36.66
CA LEU A 513 -58.90 52.63 -37.44
C LEU A 513 -58.40 54.05 -37.17
N LEU A 514 -57.08 54.23 -37.15
CA LEU A 514 -56.39 55.27 -37.91
C LEU A 514 -54.93 54.85 -38.19
N GLU A 515 -54.70 54.58 -39.47
CA GLU A 515 -53.50 54.82 -40.30
C GLU A 515 -52.66 56.03 -39.86
N SER A 516 -51.37 56.19 -40.16
CA SER A 516 -50.39 55.48 -41.00
C SER A 516 -49.02 56.13 -40.75
N GLU A 517 -47.94 55.43 -41.16
CA GLU A 517 -46.64 56.00 -41.61
C GLU A 517 -45.79 56.72 -40.53
N ASP A 518 -44.46 56.66 -40.47
CA ASP A 518 -43.44 56.37 -41.46
C ASP A 518 -42.09 56.17 -40.72
N TYR A 519 -41.30 55.17 -41.08
CA TYR A 519 -40.00 55.27 -41.78
C TYR A 519 -38.72 55.44 -40.93
N GLN A 520 -37.81 54.49 -41.17
CA GLN A 520 -36.35 54.63 -41.38
C GLN A 520 -35.47 55.18 -40.22
N SER A 521 -34.20 54.83 -40.02
CA SER A 521 -33.22 53.83 -40.48
C SER A 521 -31.83 54.37 -40.07
N VAL A 522 -30.79 53.52 -40.04
CA VAL A 522 -29.36 53.88 -40.26
C VAL A 522 -28.67 54.53 -39.02
N SER A 523 -27.41 54.29 -38.63
CA SER A 523 -26.19 53.57 -39.08
C SER A 523 -25.29 53.36 -37.85
N TYR A 524 -24.55 52.26 -37.70
CA TYR A 524 -23.13 52.12 -38.13
C TYR A 524 -22.23 53.34 -37.90
N GLN A 525 -21.17 53.20 -37.09
CA GLN A 525 -19.80 53.22 -37.62
C GLN A 525 -18.74 52.78 -36.59
N SER A 526 -17.71 52.19 -37.15
CA SER A 526 -16.61 51.43 -36.57
C SER A 526 -15.26 52.12 -36.82
N ASN A 527 -14.24 51.63 -36.13
CA ASN A 527 -12.79 51.66 -36.43
C ASN A 527 -12.01 52.93 -36.04
N LEU A 528 -11.06 52.77 -35.11
CA LEU A 528 -9.67 52.42 -35.44
C LEU A 528 -8.96 51.78 -34.24
#